data_AF-A0A0A9DDA7-F1
#
_entry.id   AF-A0A0A9DDA7-F1
#
_cell.length_a   1.000
_cell.length_b   1.000
_cell.length_c   1.000
_cell.angle_alpha   90.00
_cell.angle_beta   90.00
_cell.angle_gamma   90.00
#
_symmetry.space_group_name_H-M   'P 1'
#
loop_
_entity.id
_entity.type
_entity.pdbx_description
1 polymer ?
#
loop_
_entity_poly.entity_id
_entity_poly.type
_entity_poly.pdbx_seq_one_letter_code
_entity_poly.pdbx_strand_id
1 'polypeptide(L)'
;MYQLTYIFCNIKVDVTALSSYEEKEELFKEQVGQLRQRFCNSIAPGGLAADRRGVVPASGFCLSALQIWKMIRENKDLNLPAHKVMVATVRCEEIANEKLRQFV
;
A
#
# COMPACT_ATOMS: atom_id res chain seq x y z
N MET A 1 -0.71 10.79 -21.43
CA MET A 1 -0.42 9.43 -21.94
C MET A 1 0.91 8.90 -21.42
N TYR A 2 2.03 9.63 -21.56
CA TYR A 2 3.36 9.19 -21.09
C TYR A 2 3.51 9.06 -19.56
N GLN A 3 2.73 9.77 -18.74
CA GLN A 3 2.80 9.71 -17.27
C GLN A 3 2.14 8.46 -16.65
N LEU A 4 1.14 7.87 -17.32
CA LEU A 4 0.44 6.67 -16.84
C LEU A 4 1.27 5.39 -17.02
N THR A 5 2.16 5.36 -18.02
CA THR A 5 3.12 4.28 -18.26
C THR A 5 4.18 4.13 -17.15
N TYR A 6 4.48 5.19 -16.39
CA TYR A 6 5.49 5.14 -15.31
C TYR A 6 4.97 4.54 -13.99
N ILE A 7 3.66 4.56 -13.76
CA ILE A 7 3.08 4.13 -12.47
C ILE A 7 3.16 2.61 -12.30
N PHE A 8 2.90 1.85 -13.36
CA PHE A 8 3.00 0.37 -13.34
C PHE A 8 4.45 -0.15 -13.42
N CYS A 9 5.43 0.71 -13.71
CA CYS A 9 6.80 0.27 -13.99
C CYS A 9 7.61 -0.10 -12.72
N ASN A 10 7.07 0.13 -11.52
CA ASN A 10 7.78 -0.07 -10.25
C ASN A 10 7.24 -1.22 -9.38
N ILE A 11 6.20 -1.94 -9.82
CA ILE A 11 5.58 -3.01 -9.03
C ILE A 11 5.55 -4.30 -9.86
N LYS A 12 6.15 -5.37 -9.34
CA LYS A 12 5.98 -6.73 -9.87
C LYS A 12 4.83 -7.40 -9.13
N VAL A 13 3.88 -7.96 -9.88
CA VAL A 13 2.71 -8.66 -9.33
C VAL A 13 2.81 -10.15 -9.66
N ASP A 14 2.80 -10.98 -8.63
CA ASP A 14 2.74 -12.45 -8.71
C ASP A 14 1.56 -12.95 -7.89
N VAL A 15 0.75 -13.88 -8.43
CA VAL A 15 -0.47 -14.40 -7.78
C VAL A 15 -0.29 -15.88 -7.44
N THR A 16 -0.67 -16.29 -6.24
CA THR A 16 -0.70 -17.70 -5.81
C THR A 16 -2.04 -18.00 -5.14
N ALA A 17 -2.73 -19.03 -5.63
CA ALA A 17 -3.99 -19.49 -5.03
C ALA A 17 -3.70 -20.57 -3.97
N LEU A 18 -4.45 -20.52 -2.87
CA LEU A 18 -4.41 -21.50 -1.79
C LEU A 18 -5.81 -22.09 -1.60
N SER A 19 -5.90 -23.37 -1.24
CA SER A 19 -7.17 -24.04 -0.92
C SER A 19 -7.76 -23.56 0.42
N SER A 20 -9.05 -23.82 0.66
CA SER A 20 -9.65 -23.53 1.97
C SER A 20 -8.99 -24.37 3.06
N TYR A 21 -8.56 -23.71 4.15
CA TYR A 21 -7.96 -24.38 5.31
C TYR A 21 -8.96 -25.32 6.00
N GLU A 22 -10.20 -24.86 6.19
CA GLU A 22 -11.23 -25.61 6.93
C GLU A 22 -11.68 -26.87 6.20
N GLU A 23 -11.77 -26.81 4.87
CA GLU A 23 -12.23 -27.96 4.07
C GLU A 23 -11.09 -28.93 3.71
N LYS A 24 -9.88 -28.42 3.48
CA LYS A 24 -8.75 -29.17 2.92
C LYS A 24 -7.42 -28.74 3.55
N GLU A 25 -7.30 -28.96 4.85
CA GLU A 25 -6.15 -28.57 5.68
C GLU A 25 -4.81 -29.11 5.13
N GLU A 26 -4.74 -30.40 4.81
CA GLU A 26 -3.49 -31.02 4.33
C GLU A 26 -3.02 -30.44 2.99
N LEU A 27 -3.95 -30.24 2.05
CA LEU A 27 -3.66 -29.62 0.76
C LEU A 27 -3.19 -28.17 0.93
N PHE A 28 -3.81 -27.43 1.85
CA PHE A 28 -3.39 -26.07 2.17
C PHE A 28 -1.96 -26.03 2.73
N LYS A 29 -1.64 -26.90 3.70
CA LYS A 29 -0.30 -26.99 4.30
C LYS A 29 0.76 -27.32 3.26
N GLU A 30 0.46 -28.24 2.33
CA GLU A 30 1.35 -28.57 1.21
C GLU A 30 1.61 -27.33 0.33
N GLN A 31 0.55 -26.64 -0.09
CA GLN A 31 0.64 -25.45 -0.94
C GLN A 31 1.40 -24.29 -0.25
N VAL A 32 1.20 -24.10 1.05
CA VAL A 32 1.97 -23.14 1.86
C VAL A 32 3.45 -23.55 1.92
N GLY A 33 3.74 -24.85 2.04
CA GLY A 33 5.10 -25.38 1.96
C GLY A 33 5.79 -25.05 0.63
N GLN A 34 5.08 -25.21 -0.49
CA GLN A 34 5.57 -24.84 -1.83
C GLN A 34 5.78 -23.32 -1.95
N LEU A 35 4.86 -22.51 -1.40
CA LEU A 35 5.00 -21.05 -1.38
C LEU A 35 6.24 -20.63 -0.59
N ARG A 36 6.51 -21.23 0.57
CA ARG A 36 7.71 -20.96 1.38
C ARG A 36 8.99 -21.22 0.59
N GLN A 37 9.07 -22.32 -0.17
CA GLN A 37 10.24 -22.63 -0.98
C GLN A 37 10.56 -21.55 -2.01
N ARG A 38 9.53 -20.88 -2.57
CA ARG A 38 9.72 -19.74 -3.49
C ARG A 38 10.42 -18.56 -2.82
N PHE A 39 10.19 -18.33 -1.52
CA PHE A 39 10.87 -17.27 -0.76
C PHE A 39 12.28 -17.66 -0.32
N CYS A 40 12.56 -18.94 -0.03
CA CYS A 40 13.92 -19.39 0.30
C CYS A 40 14.89 -19.17 -0.87
N ASN A 41 14.42 -19.38 -2.11
CA ASN A 41 15.19 -19.11 -3.32
C ASN A 41 15.03 -17.66 -3.83
N SER A 42 14.47 -16.75 -3.03
CA SER A 42 14.13 -15.38 -3.47
C SER A 42 15.33 -14.52 -3.88
N ILE A 43 16.54 -14.86 -3.42
CA ILE A 43 17.78 -14.12 -3.65
C ILE A 43 18.50 -14.58 -4.93
N ALA A 44 18.11 -15.72 -5.49
CA ALA A 44 18.69 -16.21 -6.74
C ALA A 44 18.40 -15.25 -7.91
N PRO A 45 19.26 -15.20 -8.95
CA PRO A 45 19.00 -14.40 -10.15
C PRO A 45 17.63 -14.75 -10.76
N GLY A 46 16.73 -13.75 -10.88
CA GLY A 46 15.34 -13.96 -11.33
C GLY A 46 14.33 -14.36 -10.24
N GLY A 47 14.76 -14.50 -8.98
CA GLY A 47 13.92 -14.74 -7.81
C GLY A 47 13.03 -13.55 -7.42
N LEU A 48 12.07 -13.79 -6.52
CA LEU A 48 11.09 -12.79 -6.05
C LEU A 48 11.72 -11.50 -5.49
N ALA A 49 12.93 -11.59 -4.92
CA ALA A 49 13.66 -10.48 -4.33
C ALA A 49 14.99 -10.18 -5.05
N ALA A 50 15.07 -10.53 -6.34
CA ALA A 50 16.28 -10.33 -7.16
C ALA A 50 16.52 -8.87 -7.55
N ASP A 51 15.45 -8.08 -7.79
CA ASP A 51 15.56 -6.65 -8.11
C ASP A 51 15.64 -5.82 -6.83
N ARG A 52 16.85 -5.72 -6.27
CA ARG A 52 17.10 -5.04 -5.00
C ARG A 52 17.51 -3.57 -5.20
N ARG A 53 16.60 -2.73 -5.70
CA ARG A 53 16.79 -1.28 -5.67
C ARG A 53 16.53 -0.76 -4.24
N GLY A 54 17.45 0.03 -3.68
CA GLY A 54 17.25 0.68 -2.36
C GLY A 54 17.53 -0.19 -1.13
N VAL A 55 18.47 -1.14 -1.20
CA VAL A 55 18.84 -1.98 -0.05
C VAL A 55 19.42 -1.14 1.08
N VAL A 56 18.85 -1.27 2.27
CA VAL A 56 19.40 -0.69 3.50
C VAL A 56 20.14 -1.79 4.28
N PRO A 57 21.40 -1.57 4.70
CA PRO A 57 22.10 -2.48 5.59
C PRO A 57 21.30 -2.71 6.89
N ALA A 58 21.38 -3.92 7.47
CA ALA A 58 20.64 -4.25 8.69
C ALA A 58 20.90 -3.26 9.84
N SER A 59 22.14 -2.77 9.97
CA SER A 59 22.52 -1.76 10.96
C SER A 59 21.82 -0.41 10.78
N GLY A 60 21.50 -0.03 9.54
CA GLY A 60 20.81 1.22 9.20
C GLY A 60 19.29 1.09 9.12
N PHE A 61 18.75 -0.14 9.12
CA PHE A 61 17.33 -0.39 8.86
C PHE A 61 16.41 0.31 9.86
N CYS A 62 16.74 0.26 11.16
CA CYS A 62 15.95 0.92 12.20
C CYS A 62 15.85 2.44 11.95
N LEU A 63 16.97 3.08 11.61
CA LEU A 63 17.01 4.51 11.34
C LEU A 63 16.19 4.87 10.09
N SER A 64 16.35 4.11 9.00
CA SER A 64 15.58 4.32 7.78
C SER A 64 14.08 4.12 8.00
N ALA A 65 13.69 3.09 8.74
CA ALA A 65 12.28 2.84 9.08
C ALA A 65 11.68 3.97 9.92
N LEU A 66 12.43 4.51 10.90
CA LEU A 66 12.01 5.66 11.69
C LEU A 66 11.82 6.92 10.85
N GLN A 67 12.72 7.17 9.89
CA GLN A 67 12.61 8.32 8.98
C GLN A 67 11.41 8.19 8.05
N ILE A 68 11.17 7.00 7.48
CA ILE A 68 9.98 6.70 6.67
C ILE A 68 8.71 6.93 7.51
N TRP A 69 8.68 6.41 8.73
CA TRP A 69 7.54 6.59 9.63
C TRP A 69 7.29 8.05 9.99
N LYS A 70 8.35 8.82 10.25
CA LYS A 70 8.27 10.26 10.49
C LYS A 70 7.64 10.97 9.29
N MET A 71 8.12 10.69 8.09
CA MET A 71 7.60 11.27 6.85
C MET A 71 6.12 10.93 6.65
N ILE A 72 5.70 9.67 6.89
CA ILE A 72 4.30 9.25 6.79
C ILE A 72 3.43 10.02 7.79
N ARG A 73 3.87 10.16 9.05
CA ARG A 73 3.09 10.86 10.09
C ARG A 73 2.97 12.36 9.86
N GLU A 74 4.03 12.99 9.36
CA GLU A 74 4.06 14.44 9.12
C GLU A 74 3.39 14.82 7.79
N ASN A 75 3.07 13.85 6.94
CA ASN A 75 2.45 14.09 5.65
C ASN A 75 0.99 14.55 5.81
N LYS A 76 0.75 15.82 5.50
CA LYS A 76 -0.57 16.45 5.56
C LYS A 76 -1.54 15.91 4.51
N ASP A 77 -1.04 15.32 3.42
CA ASP A 77 -1.88 14.73 2.38
C ASP A 77 -2.55 13.43 2.84
N LEU A 78 -2.00 12.79 3.88
CA LEU A 78 -2.61 11.64 4.55
C LEU A 78 -3.60 12.04 5.65
N ASN A 79 -3.62 13.32 6.06
CA ASN A 79 -4.61 13.87 6.99
C ASN A 79 -5.93 14.16 6.27
N LEU A 80 -6.47 13.14 5.61
CA LEU A 80 -7.76 13.23 4.94
C LEU A 80 -8.86 13.22 6.02
N PRO A 81 -9.75 14.23 6.04
CA PRO A 81 -10.89 14.19 6.92
C PRO A 81 -11.73 12.95 6.60
N ALA A 82 -12.32 12.34 7.62
CA ALA A 82 -13.26 11.24 7.42
C ALA A 82 -14.32 11.66 6.39
N HIS A 83 -14.71 10.75 5.50
CA HIS A 83 -15.64 11.06 4.41
C HIS A 83 -16.90 11.81 4.89
N LYS A 84 -17.46 11.43 6.05
CA LYS A 84 -18.61 12.12 6.66
C LYS A 84 -18.33 13.58 6.99
N VAL A 85 -17.16 13.90 7.54
CA VAL A 85 -16.75 15.28 7.88
C VAL A 85 -16.51 16.07 6.60
N MET A 86 -15.81 15.48 5.63
CA MET A 86 -15.57 16.11 4.32
C MET A 86 -16.88 16.50 3.63
N VAL A 87 -17.84 15.56 3.56
CA VAL A 87 -19.15 15.80 2.96
C VAL A 87 -19.94 16.86 3.74
N ALA A 88 -19.92 16.80 5.08
CA ALA A 88 -20.62 17.78 5.90
C ALA A 88 -20.06 19.21 5.71
N THR A 89 -18.74 19.36 5.61
CA THR A 89 -18.10 20.66 5.35
C THR A 89 -18.57 21.26 4.02
N VAL A 90 -18.53 20.47 2.93
CA VAL A 90 -18.98 20.93 1.60
C VAL A 90 -20.47 21.32 1.63
N ARG A 91 -21.32 20.51 2.27
CA ARG A 91 -22.75 20.81 2.37
C ARG A 91 -23.03 22.09 3.17
N CYS A 92 -22.34 22.29 4.28
CA CYS A 92 -22.50 23.50 5.08
C CYS A 92 -22.02 24.75 4.33
N GLU A 93 -20.93 24.66 3.58
CA GLU A 93 -20.43 25.76 2.74
C GLU A 93 -21.40 26.11 1.60
N GLU A 94 -22.00 25.12 0.94
CA GLU A 94 -23.02 25.34 -0.09
C GLU A 94 -24.23 26.12 0.46
N ILE A 95 -24.75 25.68 1.61
CA ILE A 95 -25.88 26.34 2.28
C ILE A 95 -25.51 27.76 2.72
N ALA A 96 -24.32 27.94 3.30
CA ALA A 96 -23.85 29.26 3.74
C ALA A 96 -23.73 30.23 2.55
N ASN A 97 -23.18 29.77 1.43
CA ASN A 97 -23.04 30.56 0.21
C ASN A 97 -24.40 30.88 -0.44
N GLU A 98 -25.34 29.94 -0.43
CA GLU A 98 -26.71 30.19 -0.88
C GLU A 98 -27.39 31.27 -0.05
N LYS A 99 -27.27 31.19 1.28
CA LYS A 99 -27.82 32.20 2.19
C LYS A 99 -27.15 33.54 2.01
N LEU A 100 -25.82 33.60 1.90
CA LEU A 100 -25.11 34.85 1.67
C LEU A 100 -25.56 35.54 0.37
N ARG A 101 -25.77 34.79 -0.71
CA ARG A 101 -26.32 35.33 -1.98
C ARG A 101 -27.77 35.82 -1.89
N GLN A 102 -28.52 35.40 -0.89
CA GLN A 102 -29.87 35.93 -0.63
C GLN A 102 -29.83 37.23 0.19
N PHE A 103 -28.72 37.50 0.88
CA PHE A 103 -28.52 38.70 1.70
C PHE A 103 -27.75 39.83 1.01
N VAL A 104 -27.01 39.53 -0.06
CA VAL A 104 -26.31 40.48 -0.95
C VAL A 104 -27.15 40.72 -2.19
#